data_AF-A0A0G0U2B0-F1
#
_entry.id   AF-A0A0G0U2B0-F1
#
_cell.length_a   1.000
_cell.length_b   1.000
_cell.length_c   1.000
_cell.angle_alpha   90.00
_cell.angle_beta   90.00
_cell.angle_gamma   90.00
#
_symmetry.space_group_name_H-M   'P 1'
#
loop_
_entity.id
_entity.type
_entity.pdbx_description
1 polymer ?
#
loop_
_entity_poly.entity_id
_entity_poly.type
_entity_poly.pdbx_seq_one_letter_code
_entity_poly.pdbx_strand_id
1 'polypeptide(L)'
;MGAENKIKSEKISRVNRAFQRGFSFFLRWFYLLIIVIASAYAVLIWKKYILNAEWSEEKKKAYISEQSVLQFDEEKYKKALEIMNSRREKLKNGKKYFGRDIFFPE
;
A
#
# COMPACT_ATOMS: atom_id res chain seq x y z
N MET A 1 -67.68 -2.24 16.05
CA MET A 1 -66.40 -1.53 15.82
C MET A 1 -65.14 -2.25 16.35
N GLY A 2 -65.23 -3.32 17.17
CA GLY A 2 -64.04 -4.01 17.71
C GLY A 2 -63.34 -5.03 16.78
N ALA A 3 -64.08 -5.62 15.82
CA ALA A 3 -63.54 -6.67 14.94
C ALA A 3 -62.65 -6.12 13.81
N GLU A 4 -63.00 -4.98 13.20
CA GLU A 4 -62.21 -4.37 12.12
C GLU A 4 -60.83 -3.87 12.57
N ASN A 5 -60.73 -3.35 13.80
CA ASN A 5 -59.47 -2.87 14.36
C ASN A 5 -58.48 -4.02 14.64
N LYS A 6 -58.97 -5.19 15.05
CA LYS A 6 -58.13 -6.39 15.23
C LYS A 6 -57.56 -6.88 13.89
N ILE A 7 -58.39 -6.95 12.85
CA ILE A 7 -57.97 -7.41 11.51
C ILE A 7 -56.94 -6.44 10.88
N LYS A 8 -57.12 -5.12 11.05
CA LYS A 8 -56.12 -4.13 10.62
C LYS A 8 -54.80 -4.29 11.37
N SER A 9 -54.83 -4.50 12.69
CA SER A 9 -53.62 -4.69 13.50
C SER A 9 -52.83 -5.97 13.14
N GLU A 10 -53.53 -7.06 12.80
CA GLU A 10 -52.89 -8.29 12.32
C GLU A 10 -52.28 -8.13 10.93
N LYS A 11 -52.95 -7.43 10.00
CA LYS A 11 -52.37 -7.14 8.68
C LYS A 11 -51.13 -6.26 8.79
N ILE A 12 -51.17 -5.22 9.62
CA ILE A 12 -50.03 -4.31 9.86
C ILE A 12 -48.84 -5.07 10.48
N SER A 13 -49.08 -5.94 11.47
CA SER A 13 -48.00 -6.72 12.09
C SER A 13 -47.39 -7.78 11.17
N ARG A 14 -48.16 -8.36 10.23
CA ARG A 14 -47.63 -9.24 9.18
C ARG A 14 -46.80 -8.49 8.15
N VAL A 15 -47.24 -7.30 7.73
CA VAL A 15 -46.47 -6.43 6.82
C VAL A 15 -45.16 -6.00 7.46
N ASN A 16 -45.18 -5.60 8.74
CA ASN A 16 -43.97 -5.21 9.47
C ASN A 16 -42.96 -6.37 9.60
N ARG A 17 -43.46 -7.60 9.81
CA ARG A 17 -42.62 -8.80 9.93
C ARG A 17 -42.02 -9.23 8.58
N ALA A 18 -42.77 -9.06 7.47
CA ALA A 18 -42.24 -9.29 6.13
C ALA A 18 -41.20 -8.24 5.75
N PHE A 19 -41.43 -6.97 6.09
CA PHE A 19 -40.50 -5.87 5.87
C PHE A 19 -39.20 -6.06 6.66
N GLN A 20 -39.28 -6.47 7.93
CA GLN A 20 -38.11 -6.79 8.75
C GLN A 20 -37.26 -7.93 8.16
N ARG A 21 -37.89 -8.98 7.62
CA ARG A 21 -37.16 -10.08 6.97
C ARG A 21 -36.47 -9.62 5.69
N GLY A 22 -37.16 -8.86 4.84
CA GLY A 22 -36.58 -8.30 3.62
C GLY A 22 -35.42 -7.34 3.93
N PHE A 23 -35.57 -6.49 4.93
CA PHE A 23 -34.54 -5.55 5.36
C PHE A 23 -33.31 -6.26 5.93
N SER A 24 -33.50 -7.33 6.72
CA SER A 24 -32.39 -8.14 7.24
C SER A 24 -31.59 -8.83 6.13
N PHE A 25 -32.28 -9.31 5.09
CA PHE A 25 -31.65 -9.92 3.92
C PHE A 25 -30.90 -8.88 3.10
N PHE A 26 -31.51 -7.72 2.85
CA PHE A 26 -30.89 -6.59 2.16
C PHE A 26 -29.61 -6.14 2.88
N LEU A 27 -29.66 -5.90 4.19
CA LEU A 27 -28.49 -5.51 4.99
C LEU A 27 -27.34 -6.51 4.83
N ARG A 28 -27.62 -7.82 4.88
CA ARG A 28 -26.59 -8.86 4.76
C ARG A 28 -25.84 -8.78 3.43
N TRP A 29 -26.53 -8.56 2.32
CA TRP A 29 -25.92 -8.45 1.00
C TRP A 29 -25.37 -7.07 0.71
N PHE A 30 -25.95 -6.03 1.30
CA PHE A 30 -25.51 -4.65 1.18
C PHE A 30 -24.08 -4.46 1.69
N TYR A 31 -23.73 -5.07 2.84
CA TYR A 31 -22.36 -5.01 3.34
C TYR A 31 -21.36 -5.73 2.43
N LEU A 32 -21.72 -6.90 1.88
CA LEU A 32 -20.86 -7.59 0.92
C LEU A 32 -20.65 -6.75 -0.34
N LEU A 33 -21.71 -6.12 -0.84
CA LEU A 33 -21.66 -5.25 -2.01
C LEU A 33 -20.80 -4.00 -1.76
N ILE A 34 -20.92 -3.38 -0.57
CA ILE A 34 -20.05 -2.28 -0.17
C ILE A 34 -18.58 -2.71 -0.12
N ILE A 35 -18.28 -3.86 0.47
CA ILE A 35 -16.90 -4.36 0.55
C ILE A 35 -16.31 -4.56 -0.85
N VAL A 36 -17.07 -5.17 -1.76
CA VAL A 36 -16.63 -5.37 -3.15
C VAL A 36 -16.37 -4.03 -3.85
N ILE A 37 -17.26 -3.04 -3.70
CA ILE A 37 -17.08 -1.70 -4.27
C ILE A 37 -15.86 -1.01 -3.66
N ALA A 38 -15.68 -1.07 -2.34
CA ALA A 38 -14.55 -0.48 -1.64
C ALA A 38 -13.23 -1.10 -2.10
N SER A 39 -13.16 -2.42 -2.23
CA SER A 39 -11.99 -3.13 -2.75
C SER A 39 -11.68 -2.73 -4.19
N ALA A 40 -12.69 -2.67 -5.07
CA ALA A 40 -12.49 -2.23 -6.45
C ALA A 40 -12.00 -0.77 -6.52
N TYR A 41 -12.54 0.11 -5.68
CA TYR A 41 -12.14 1.52 -5.60
C TYR A 41 -10.70 1.68 -5.08
N ALA A 42 -10.30 0.87 -4.09
CA ALA A 42 -8.92 0.85 -3.60
C ALA A 42 -7.93 0.45 -4.71
N VAL A 43 -8.27 -0.56 -5.52
CA VAL A 43 -7.45 -0.97 -6.67
C VAL A 43 -7.38 0.15 -7.72
N LEU A 44 -8.47 0.87 -7.97
CA LEU A 44 -8.46 2.02 -8.89
C LEU A 44 -7.55 3.14 -8.39
N ILE A 45 -7.61 3.48 -7.10
CA ILE A 45 -6.70 4.46 -6.48
C ILE A 45 -5.25 3.99 -6.61
N TRP A 46 -4.97 2.73 -6.27
CA TRP A 46 -3.63 2.16 -6.42
C TRP A 46 -3.13 2.30 -7.85
N LYS A 47 -3.95 1.92 -8.83
CA LYS A 47 -3.58 2.01 -10.24
C LYS A 47 -3.29 3.45 -10.66
N LYS A 48 -4.14 4.40 -10.25
CA LYS A 48 -4.02 5.82 -10.63
C LYS A 48 -2.84 6.52 -9.94
N TYR A 49 -2.62 6.26 -8.66
CA TYR A 49 -1.70 7.02 -7.82
C TYR A 49 -0.40 6.31 -7.45
N ILE A 50 -0.31 4.99 -7.65
CA ILE A 50 0.92 4.23 -7.36
C ILE A 50 1.52 3.70 -8.66
N LEU A 51 0.74 3.02 -9.50
CA LEU A 51 1.27 2.42 -10.74
C LEU A 51 1.47 3.46 -11.86
N ASN A 52 0.52 4.38 -12.02
CA ASN A 52 0.59 5.45 -13.02
C ASN A 52 0.99 6.81 -12.42
N ALA A 53 1.51 6.83 -11.19
CA ALA A 53 2.14 8.06 -10.70
C ALA A 53 3.39 8.30 -11.53
N GLU A 54 3.28 9.24 -12.46
CA GLU A 54 4.44 9.93 -13.02
C GLU A 54 5.10 10.67 -11.86
N TRP A 55 5.99 9.96 -11.18
CA TRP A 55 6.90 10.52 -10.21
C TRP A 55 7.89 11.39 -10.99
N SER A 56 7.51 12.65 -11.21
CA SER A 56 8.45 13.65 -11.69
C SER A 56 9.67 13.66 -10.75
N GLU A 57 10.86 13.85 -11.30
CA GLU A 57 12.10 13.86 -10.52
C GLU A 57 12.04 14.87 -9.36
N GLU A 58 11.29 15.96 -9.53
CA GLU A 58 11.00 16.94 -8.48
C GLU A 58 10.21 16.34 -7.30
N LYS A 59 9.16 15.54 -7.56
CA LYS A 59 8.36 14.89 -6.51
C LYS A 59 9.13 13.78 -5.81
N LYS A 60 10.01 13.06 -6.53
CA LYS A 60 10.94 12.11 -5.92
C LYS A 60 11.92 12.80 -4.99
N LYS A 61 12.55 13.89 -5.43
CA LYS A 61 13.49 14.66 -4.60
C LYS A 61 12.80 15.23 -3.37
N ALA A 62 11.59 15.79 -3.52
CA ALA A 62 10.79 16.28 -2.40
C ALA A 62 10.47 15.16 -1.40
N TYR A 63 9.97 14.01 -1.87
CA TYR A 63 9.64 12.87 -1.02
C TYR A 63 10.86 12.29 -0.28
N ILE A 64 12.00 12.15 -0.97
CA ILE A 64 13.26 11.72 -0.34
C ILE A 64 13.69 12.74 0.71
N SER A 65 13.61 14.04 0.41
CA SER A 65 14.00 15.10 1.34
C SER A 65 13.11 15.19 2.58
N GLU A 66 11.80 14.88 2.44
CA GLU A 66 10.84 14.85 3.54
C GLU A 66 10.98 13.59 4.41
N GLN A 67 11.31 12.44 3.81
CA GLN A 67 11.52 11.19 4.54
C GLN A 67 12.91 11.10 5.18
N SER A 68 13.89 11.84 4.67
CA SER A 68 15.25 11.84 5.20
C SER A 68 15.40 12.86 6.33
N VAL A 69 15.56 12.39 7.57
CA VAL A 69 15.97 13.22 8.72
C VAL A 69 17.30 13.95 8.44
N LEU A 70 18.07 13.49 7.46
CA LEU A 70 19.33 14.06 6.98
C LEU A 70 19.17 14.47 5.52
N GLN A 71 19.40 15.76 5.19
CA GLN A 71 19.38 16.23 3.80
C GLN A 71 20.33 15.40 2.94
N PHE A 72 19.80 14.81 1.86
CA PHE A 72 20.61 14.08 0.90
C PHE A 72 21.57 15.03 0.16
N ASP A 73 22.87 14.82 0.35
CA ASP A 73 23.95 15.58 -0.28
C ASP A 73 24.46 14.82 -1.51
N GLU A 74 24.01 15.27 -2.69
CA GLU A 74 24.32 14.63 -3.98
C GLU A 74 25.84 14.65 -4.30
N GLU A 75 26.55 15.70 -3.88
CA GLU A 75 27.99 15.82 -4.12
C GLU A 75 28.78 14.82 -3.28
N LYS A 76 28.44 14.70 -1.99
CA LYS A 76 29.05 13.68 -1.12
C LYS A 76 28.74 12.27 -1.61
N TYR A 77 27.52 12.02 -2.10
CA TYR A 77 27.15 10.74 -2.67
C TYR A 77 27.99 10.39 -3.91
N LYS A 78 28.16 11.34 -4.85
CA LYS A 78 29.01 11.16 -6.03
C LYS A 78 30.47 10.89 -5.66
N LYS A 79 31.00 11.62 -4.68
CA LYS A 79 32.37 11.42 -4.17
C LYS A 79 32.55 10.04 -3.53
N ALA A 80 31.55 9.58 -2.77
CA ALA A 80 31.55 8.23 -2.20
C ALA A 80 31.57 7.15 -3.30
N LEU A 81 30.76 7.32 -4.35
CA LEU A 81 30.75 6.43 -5.52
C LEU A 81 32.11 6.38 -6.23
N GLU A 82 32.74 7.53 -6.45
CA GLU A 82 34.06 7.63 -7.06
C GLU A 82 35.14 6.92 -6.23
N ILE A 83 35.13 7.11 -4.91
CA ILE A 83 36.03 6.40 -3.99
C ILE A 83 35.78 4.88 -4.06
N MET A 84 34.52 4.46 -4.12
CA MET A 84 34.18 3.04 -4.20
C MET A 84 34.64 2.41 -5.51
N ASN A 85 34.45 3.12 -6.63
CA ASN A 85 34.88 2.69 -7.95
C ASN A 85 36.40 2.62 -8.05
N SER A 86 37.12 3.64 -7.55
CA SER A 86 38.59 3.62 -7.52
C SER A 86 39.14 2.47 -6.67
N ARG A 87 38.50 2.13 -5.54
CA ARG A 87 38.86 0.92 -4.75
C ARG A 87 38.60 -0.37 -5.54
N ARG A 88 37.46 -0.45 -6.22
CA ARG A 88 37.10 -1.62 -7.04
C ARG A 88 38.07 -1.80 -8.22
N GLU A 89 38.48 -0.71 -8.87
CA GLU A 89 39.50 -0.74 -9.93
C GLU A 89 40.87 -1.13 -9.40
N LYS A 90 41.27 -0.61 -8.23
CA LYS A 90 42.51 -1.03 -7.56
C LYS A 90 42.49 -2.51 -7.17
N LEU A 91 41.34 -3.07 -6.81
CA LEU A 91 41.20 -4.51 -6.56
C LEU A 91 41.19 -5.35 -7.85
N LYS A 92 40.67 -4.81 -8.96
CA LYS A 92 40.67 -5.49 -10.27
C LYS A 92 42.04 -5.46 -10.95
N ASN A 93 42.76 -4.33 -10.86
CA ASN A 93 44.02 -4.08 -11.54
C ASN A 93 45.24 -4.25 -10.62
N GLY A 94 45.04 -4.28 -9.30
CA GLY A 94 46.07 -4.65 -8.35
C GLY A 94 46.46 -6.11 -8.52
N LYS A 95 47.70 -6.44 -8.20
CA LYS A 95 48.14 -7.83 -8.11
C LYS A 95 47.14 -8.58 -7.24
N LYS A 96 46.46 -9.60 -7.79
CA LYS A 96 45.75 -10.59 -6.97
C LYS A 96 46.82 -11.18 -6.05
N TYR A 97 46.83 -10.77 -4.79
CA TYR A 97 47.65 -11.42 -3.78
C TYR A 97 47.08 -12.82 -3.58
N PHE A 98 47.47 -13.75 -4.46
CA PHE A 98 47.37 -15.17 -4.18
C PHE A 98 48.52 -15.49 -3.23
N GLY A 99 48.17 -15.81 -1.98
CA GLY A 99 49.09 -16.44 -1.03
C GLY A 99 49.90 -15.49 -0.15
N ARG A 100 49.29 -15.03 0.95
CA ARG A 100 49.66 -15.51 2.29
C ARG A 100 48.47 -15.21 3.17
N ASP A 101 47.86 -16.27 3.68
CA ASP A 101 46.72 -16.15 4.59
C ASP A 101 47.17 -15.32 5.78
N ILE A 102 46.44 -14.24 6.08
CA ILE A 102 46.73 -13.38 7.25
C ILE A 102 46.53 -14.15 8.56
N PHE A 103 45.94 -15.34 8.49
CA PHE A 103 45.71 -16.25 9.61
C PHE A 103 46.73 -17.38 9.74
N PHE A 104 47.58 -17.64 8.73
CA PHE A 104 48.56 -18.74 8.80
C PHE A 104 49.88 -18.39 8.07
N PRO A 105 50.83 -17.76 8.79
CA PRO A 105 52.19 -17.52 8.30
C PRO A 105 53.11 -18.71 8.61
N GLU A 106 53.38 -19.54 7.61
CA GLU A 106 54.62 -20.33 7.49
C GLU A 106 55.40 -19.86 6.26
#